data_AF-A0A163XNX1-F1
#
_entry.id   AF-A0A163XNX1-F1
#
_cell.length_a   1.000
_cell.length_b   1.000
_cell.length_c   1.000
_cell.angle_alpha   90.00
_cell.angle_beta   90.00
_cell.angle_gamma   90.00
#
_symmetry.space_group_name_H-M   'P 1'
#
loop_
_entity.id
_entity.type
_entity.pdbx_description
1 polymer ?
#
loop_
_entity_poly.entity_id
_entity_poly.type
_entity_poly.pdbx_seq_one_letter_code
_entity_poly.pdbx_strand_id
1 'polypeptide(L)' 'MAYIVEWNPLLENDEVKRTLAKLHVTFMTIGVMSITNVLKIIVTSNGAAEVYAKNGYVYSYQATDKYTDRLEQVEAKRI' A
#
# COMPACT_ATOMS: atom_id res chain seq x y z
N MET A 1 -6.36 -0.92 16.66
CA MET A 1 -6.64 0.11 15.63
C MET A 1 -6.81 -0.61 14.30
N ALA A 2 -8.02 -0.70 13.76
CA ALA A 2 -8.28 -1.44 12.52
C ALA A 2 -8.18 -0.47 11.33
N TYR A 3 -7.38 -0.81 10.32
CA TYR A 3 -7.37 -0.11 9.04
C TYR A 3 -8.42 -0.74 8.13
N ILE A 4 -9.11 0.09 7.32
CA ILE A 4 -10.11 -0.41 6.38
C ILE A 4 -9.40 -0.70 5.06
N VAL A 5 -9.41 -1.97 4.65
CA VAL A 5 -9.01 -2.37 3.31
C VAL A 5 -10.30 -2.44 2.50
N GLU A 6 -10.50 -1.49 1.59
CA GLU A 6 -11.65 -1.55 0.69
C GLU A 6 -11.33 -2.45 -0.51
N TRP A 7 -12.24 -3.39 -0.77
CA TRP A 7 -12.10 -4.43 -1.78
C TRP A 7 -12.62 -3.95 -3.12
N ASN A 8 -11.82 -4.12 -4.18
CA ASN A 8 -12.31 -4.09 -5.55
C ASN A 8 -12.75 -5.51 -5.93
N PRO A 9 -14.03 -5.74 -6.31
CA PRO A 9 -14.58 -7.08 -6.54
C PRO A 9 -13.91 -7.93 -7.62
N LEU A 10 -13.08 -7.32 -8.45
CA LEU A 10 -12.50 -7.93 -9.65
C LEU A 10 -11.15 -8.63 -9.41
N LEU A 11 -10.65 -8.68 -8.17
CA LEU A 11 -9.33 -9.25 -7.84
C LEU A 11 -9.47 -10.54 -7.01
N GLU A 12 -9.26 -11.71 -7.64
CA GLU A 12 -9.25 -13.04 -7.00
C GLU A 12 -8.01 -13.24 -6.09
N ASN A 13 -8.19 -12.82 -4.83
CA ASN A 13 -7.69 -13.24 -3.50
C ASN A 13 -6.34 -13.97 -3.22
N ASP A 14 -5.38 -14.12 -4.13
CA ASP A 14 -3.99 -14.46 -3.75
C ASP A 14 -3.00 -13.34 -4.06
N GLU A 15 -3.28 -12.58 -5.11
CA GLU A 15 -2.43 -11.45 -5.52
C GLU A 15 -2.56 -10.26 -4.57
N VAL A 16 -3.76 -9.99 -4.07
CA VAL A 16 -4.00 -8.94 -3.07
C VAL A 16 -3.28 -9.26 -1.75
N LYS A 17 -3.29 -10.53 -1.31
CA LYS A 17 -2.53 -10.95 -0.13
C LYS A 17 -1.03 -10.73 -0.34
N ARG A 18 -0.51 -10.98 -1.54
CA ARG A 18 0.88 -10.65 -1.88
C ARG A 18 1.11 -9.15 -1.81
N THR A 19 0.27 -8.32 -2.43
CA THR A 19 0.42 -6.85 -2.38
C THR A 19 0.38 -6.31 -0.95
N LEU A 20 -0.55 -6.82 -0.11
CA LEU A 20 -0.63 -6.46 1.30
C LEU A 20 0.60 -6.93 2.09
N ALA A 21 1.12 -8.12 1.82
CA ALA A 21 2.35 -8.62 2.42
C ALA A 21 3.57 -7.76 2.01
N LYS A 22 3.67 -7.38 0.74
CA LYS A 22 4.72 -6.47 0.24
C LYS A 22 4.64 -5.09 0.90
N LEU A 23 3.43 -4.53 1.04
CA LEU A 23 3.22 -3.27 1.78
C LEU A 23 3.64 -3.38 3.25
N HIS A 24 3.29 -4.49 3.91
CA HIS A 24 3.68 -4.73 5.30
C HIS A 24 5.21 -4.77 5.46
N VAL A 25 5.91 -5.48 4.57
CA VAL A 25 7.38 -5.50 4.53
C VAL A 25 7.96 -4.10 4.25
N THR A 26 7.41 -3.36 3.28
CA THR A 26 7.80 -1.97 2.98
C THR A 26 7.69 -1.07 4.22
N PHE A 27 6.57 -1.12 4.95
CA PHE A 27 6.38 -0.28 6.15
C PHE A 27 7.34 -0.63 7.29
N MET A 28 7.64 -1.93 7.50
CA MET A 28 8.58 -2.34 8.54
C MET A 28 10.03 -1.99 8.24
N THR A 29 10.42 -1.97 6.96
CA THR A 29 11.83 -1.88 6.56
C THR A 29 12.28 -0.48 6.18
N ILE A 30 11.40 0.34 5.60
CA ILE A 30 11.79 1.65 5.07
C ILE A 30 11.45 2.79 6.07
N GLY A 31 10.62 2.54 7.09
CA GLY A 31 10.35 3.51 8.16
C GLY A 31 9.68 4.82 7.70
N VAL A 32 9.30 4.94 6.43
CA VAL A 32 8.74 6.18 5.85
C VAL A 32 7.38 6.51 6.46
N MET A 33 6.63 5.50 6.90
CA MET A 33 5.34 5.66 7.55
C MET A 33 5.03 4.51 8.50
N SER A 34 4.64 4.83 9.74
CA SER A 34 4.09 3.85 10.68
C SER A 34 2.71 3.37 10.22
N ILE A 35 2.42 2.08 10.36
CA ILE A 35 1.10 1.49 10.09
C ILE A 35 -0.02 2.19 10.89
N THR A 36 0.31 2.81 12.03
CA THR A 36 -0.64 3.58 12.85
C THR A 36 -1.12 4.87 12.20
N ASN A 37 -0.39 5.37 11.19
CA ASN A 37 -0.73 6.57 10.41
C ASN A 37 -1.55 6.24 9.17
N VAL A 38 -1.77 4.97 8.85
CA VAL A 38 -2.59 4.52 7.73
C VAL A 38 -4.06 4.50 8.14
N LEU A 39 -4.91 5.18 7.37
CA LEU A 39 -6.37 5.12 7.49
C LEU A 39 -6.95 4.01 6.62
N LYS A 40 -6.52 3.97 5.37
CA LYS A 40 -7.09 3.11 4.34
C LYS A 40 -6.04 2.75 3.30
N ILE A 41 -6.14 1.53 2.78
CA ILE A 41 -5.31 1.05 1.68
C ILE A 41 -6.25 0.63 0.56
N ILE A 42 -6.02 1.14 -0.64
CA ILE A 42 -6.72 0.74 -1.86
C ILE A 42 -5.71 0.05 -2.75
N VAL A 43 -5.95 -1.20 -3.10
CA VAL A 43 -5.15 -1.91 -4.11
C VAL A 43 -5.75 -1.62 -5.48
N THR A 44 -5.02 -0.91 -6.33
CA THR A 44 -5.50 -0.49 -7.65
C THR A 44 -5.19 -1.51 -8.73
N SER A 45 -4.08 -2.24 -8.62
CA SER A 45 -3.71 -3.34 -9.54
C SER A 45 -2.72 -4.33 -8.92
N ASN A 46 -2.33 -5.37 -9.67
CA ASN A 46 -1.29 -6.33 -9.28
C ASN A 46 0.08 -5.64 -9.25
N GLY A 47 0.45 -5.12 -8.09
CA GLY A 47 1.67 -4.36 -7.87
C GLY A 47 1.48 -2.86 -7.75
N ALA A 48 0.26 -2.34 -7.62
CA ALA A 48 0.03 -0.94 -7.28
C ALA A 48 -0.98 -0.79 -6.13
N ALA A 49 -0.70 0.15 -5.24
CA ALA A 49 -1.56 0.46 -4.11
C ALA A 49 -1.50 1.93 -3.73
N GLU A 50 -2.61 2.45 -3.23
CA GLU A 50 -2.73 3.79 -2.67
C GLU A 50 -3.01 3.70 -1.17
N VAL A 51 -2.27 4.49 -0.40
CA VAL A 51 -2.33 4.50 1.05
C VAL A 51 -2.78 5.88 1.49
N TYR A 52 -3.98 5.93 2.06
CA TYR A 52 -4.57 7.14 2.63
C TYR A 52 -4.09 7.26 4.07
N ALA A 53 -3.38 8.32 4.36
CA ALA A 53 -2.78 8.55 5.65
C ALA A 53 -3.56 9.60 6.46
N LYS A 54 -3.45 9.52 7.78
CA LYS A 54 -4.11 10.44 8.74
C LYS A 54 -3.71 11.90 8.58
N ASN A 55 -2.57 12.17 7.97
CA ASN A 55 -2.07 13.51 7.71
C ASN A 55 -2.72 14.16 6.46
N GLY A 56 -3.71 13.51 5.83
CA GLY A 56 -4.41 14.04 4.65
C GLY A 56 -3.64 13.83 3.35
N TYR A 57 -2.67 12.92 3.32
CA TYR A 57 -1.93 12.56 2.11
C TYR A 57 -2.36 11.19 1.60
N VAL A 58 -2.32 11.04 0.28
CA VAL A 58 -2.39 9.75 -0.42
C VAL A 58 -1.00 9.44 -0.95
N TYR A 59 -0.48 8.29 -0.57
CA TYR A 59 0.80 7.79 -1.04
C TYR A 59 0.56 6.66 -2.04
N SER A 60 1.07 6.82 -3.25
CA SER A 60 0.98 5.81 -4.29
C SER A 60 2.25 4.97 -4.29
N TYR A 61 2.06 3.65 -4.28
CA TYR A 61 3.11 2.66 -4.27
C TYR A 61 3.02 1.78 -5.51
N GLN A 62 4.17 1.46 -6.09
CA GLN A 62 4.28 0.59 -7.26
C GLN A 62 5.40 -0.44 -7.10
N ALA A 63 5.18 -1.64 -7.61
CA ALA A 63 6.19 -2.69 -7.69
C ALA A 63 7.27 -2.28 -8.68
N THR A 64 8.52 -2.55 -8.35
CA THR A 64 9.66 -2.25 -9.22
C THR A 64 10.44 -3.53 -9.48
N ASP A 65 11.10 -3.60 -10.64
CA ASP A 65 11.93 -4.76 -10.99
C ASP A 65 13.17 -4.87 -10.08
N LYS A 66 13.51 -3.80 -9.35
CA LYS A 66 14.66 -3.76 -8.44
C LYS A 66 14.42 -4.55 -7.15
N TYR A 67 13.19 -4.60 -6.66
CA TYR A 67 12.82 -5.33 -5.45
C TYR A 67 11.57 -6.16 -5.69
N THR A 68 11.74 -7.48 -5.75
CA THR A 68 10.64 -8.41 -6.08
C THR A 68 9.60 -8.54 -4.95
N ASP A 69 9.98 -8.19 -3.72
CA ASP A 69 9.21 -8.35 -2.48
C ASP A 69 8.69 -7.03 -1.89
N ARG A 70 8.93 -5.89 -2.53
CA ARG A 70 8.58 -4.56 -2.00
C ARG A 70 7.86 -3.70 -3.03
N LEU A 71 7.10 -2.74 -2.53
CA LEU A 71 6.61 -1.63 -3.34
C LEU A 71 7.42 -0.38 -3.00
N GLU A 72 7.75 0.41 -4.02
CA GLU A 72 8.37 1.73 -3.87
C GLU A 72 7.31 2.82 -3.90
N GLN A 73 7.47 3.85 -3.07
CA GLN A 73 6.63 5.04 -3.14
C GLN A 73 7.00 5.81 -4.40
N VAL A 74 6.03 5.96 -5.30
CA VAL A 74 6.21 6.71 -6.56
C VAL A 74 5.67 8.14 -6.44
N GLU A 75 4.65 8.36 -5.63
CA GLU A 75 4.02 9.66 -5.49
C GLU A 75 3.42 9.88 -4.10
N ALA A 76 3.36 11.15 -3.68
CA ALA A 76 2.57 11.60 -2.54
C ALA A 76 1.74 12.82 -2.95
N LYS A 77 0.42 12.69 -2.89
CA LYS A 77 -0.55 13.77 -3.18
C LYS A 77 -1.26 14.20 -1.90
N ARG A 78 -1.59 15.49 -1.79
CA ARG A 78 -2.43 16.01 -0.69
C ARG A 78 -3.89 16.01 -1.12
N ILE A 79 -4.78 15.56 -0.25
CA ILE A 79 -6.25 15.61 -0.41
C ILE A 79 -6.76 16.97 0.05
#